data_AF-A0A2D8MAH5-F1
#
_entry.id   AF-A0A2D8MAH5-F1
#
_cell.length_a   1.000
_cell.length_b   1.000
_cell.length_c   1.000
_cell.angle_alpha   90.00
_cell.angle_beta   90.00
_cell.angle_gamma   90.00
#
_symmetry.space_group_name_H-M   'P 1'
#
loop_
_entity.id
_entity.type
_entity.pdbx_description
1 polymer ?
#
loop_
_entity_poly.entity_id
_entity_poly.type
_entity_poly.pdbx_seq_one_letter_code
_entity_poly.pdbx_strand_id
1 'polypeptide(L)'
;MSRTRALSPHARLVLAALLDAGDKWSHGYELAQLANVKSGTLYPLLIRLEAQGYLQAEWQQPTEGGRPPRHAYRLTASGVQLARANPPGQGAKPALRRREATI
;
A
#
# COMPACT_ATOMS: atom_id res chain seq x y z
N MET A 1 6.94 -15.28 -23.92
CA MET A 1 5.77 -14.37 -23.89
C MET A 1 5.13 -14.43 -22.50
N SER A 2 5.60 -13.59 -21.58
CA SER A 2 4.99 -13.47 -20.25
C SER A 2 3.64 -12.77 -20.39
N ARG A 3 2.53 -13.48 -20.15
CA ARG A 3 1.22 -12.84 -20.03
C ARG A 3 1.28 -11.82 -18.90
N THR A 4 1.24 -10.54 -19.23
CA THR A 4 1.02 -9.47 -18.26
C THR A 4 -0.37 -9.67 -17.69
N ARG A 5 -0.48 -10.43 -16.58
CA ARG A 5 -1.75 -10.58 -15.87
C ARG A 5 -2.13 -9.21 -15.31
N ALA A 6 -3.39 -8.83 -15.50
CA ALA A 6 -3.96 -7.66 -14.87
C ALA A 6 -3.79 -7.74 -13.34
N LEU A 7 -3.56 -6.59 -12.70
CA LEU A 7 -3.50 -6.49 -11.25
C LEU A 7 -4.82 -6.96 -10.61
N SER A 8 -4.71 -7.72 -9.53
CA SER A 8 -5.86 -8.19 -8.77
C SER A 8 -6.62 -7.00 -8.14
N PRO A 9 -7.92 -7.16 -7.81
CA PRO A 9 -8.69 -6.11 -7.14
C PRO A 9 -8.03 -5.64 -5.84
N HIS A 10 -7.53 -6.57 -5.01
CA HIS A 10 -6.79 -6.26 -3.80
C HIS A 10 -5.52 -5.45 -4.07
N ALA A 11 -4.79 -5.75 -5.13
CA ALA A 11 -3.58 -4.99 -5.49
C ALA A 11 -3.92 -3.55 -5.88
N ARG A 12 -5.00 -3.34 -6.64
CA ARG A 12 -5.46 -1.99 -7.00
C ARG A 12 -5.91 -1.19 -5.78
N LEU A 13 -6.57 -1.83 -4.82
CA LEU A 13 -6.97 -1.18 -3.56
C LEU A 13 -5.77 -0.77 -2.70
N VAL A 14 -4.77 -1.64 -2.57
CA VAL A 14 -3.53 -1.32 -1.84
C VAL A 14 -2.77 -0.18 -2.52
N LEU A 15 -2.63 -0.22 -3.85
CA LEU A 15 -2.01 0.86 -4.63
C LEU A 15 -2.78 2.18 -4.50
N ALA A 16 -4.12 2.13 -4.49
CA ALA A 16 -4.94 3.32 -4.29
C ALA A 16 -4.79 3.92 -2.89
N ALA A 17 -4.73 3.09 -1.85
CA ALA A 17 -4.50 3.56 -0.48
C ALA A 17 -3.13 4.25 -0.34
N LEU A 18 -2.09 3.66 -0.92
CA LEU A 18 -0.75 4.25 -0.94
C LEU A 18 -0.68 5.52 -1.79
N LEU A 19 -1.43 5.58 -2.89
CA LEU A 19 -1.49 6.77 -3.75
C LEU A 19 -2.16 7.95 -3.02
N ASP A 20 -3.20 7.69 -2.22
CA ASP A 20 -3.86 8.73 -1.42
C ASP A 20 -2.97 9.24 -0.27
N ALA A 21 -2.15 8.36 0.32
CA ALA A 21 -1.16 8.74 1.32
C ALA A 21 -0.06 9.66 0.79
N GLY A 22 0.17 9.66 -0.54
CA GLY A 22 1.19 10.49 -1.20
C GLY A 22 2.60 10.12 -0.75
N ASP A 23 3.39 11.12 -0.34
CA ASP A 23 4.78 10.93 0.10
C ASP A 23 4.89 10.38 1.54
N LYS A 24 3.76 10.20 2.23
CA LYS A 24 3.71 9.67 3.60
C LYS A 24 3.93 8.16 3.61
N TRP A 25 4.63 7.72 4.65
CA TRP A 25 4.80 6.31 4.94
C TRP A 25 3.50 5.67 5.44
N SER A 26 3.17 4.48 4.94
CA SER A 26 1.99 3.71 5.34
C SER A 26 2.41 2.37 5.93
N HIS A 27 1.81 1.98 7.06
CA HIS A 27 2.13 0.70 7.69
C HIS A 27 1.33 -0.47 7.09
N GLY A 28 1.96 -1.63 6.96
CA GLY A 28 1.31 -2.83 6.40
C GLY A 28 -0.02 -3.19 7.08
N TYR A 29 -0.10 -3.08 8.40
CA TYR A 29 -1.35 -3.35 9.12
C TYR A 29 -2.49 -2.39 8.72
N GLU A 30 -2.20 -1.09 8.57
CA GLU A 30 -3.20 -0.11 8.15
C GLU A 30 -3.64 -0.35 6.71
N LEU A 31 -2.70 -0.70 5.83
CA LEU A 31 -3.01 -1.06 4.44
C LEU A 31 -3.93 -2.29 4.36
N ALA A 32 -3.74 -3.29 5.22
CA ALA A 32 -4.63 -4.44 5.30
C ALA A 32 -6.07 -4.02 5.63
N GLN A 33 -6.23 -3.10 6.59
CA GLN A 33 -7.53 -2.58 7.00
C GLN A 33 -8.18 -1.73 5.90
N LEU A 34 -7.43 -0.77 5.35
CA LEU A 34 -7.94 0.17 4.33
C LEU A 34 -8.34 -0.53 3.03
N ALA A 35 -7.56 -1.54 2.61
CA ALA A 35 -7.84 -2.32 1.41
C ALA A 35 -8.77 -3.53 1.66
N ASN A 36 -9.17 -3.78 2.92
CA ASN A 36 -9.90 -4.97 3.35
C ASN A 36 -9.25 -6.29 2.87
N VAL A 37 -7.92 -6.39 3.04
CA VAL A 37 -7.10 -7.52 2.58
C VAL A 37 -6.52 -8.25 3.79
N LYS A 38 -6.63 -9.58 3.80
CA LYS A 38 -6.00 -10.41 4.84
C LYS A 38 -4.47 -10.31 4.76
N SER A 39 -3.80 -10.33 5.92
CA SER A 39 -2.33 -10.28 6.02
C SER A 39 -1.61 -11.30 5.13
N GLY A 40 -2.10 -12.54 5.06
CA GLY A 40 -1.53 -13.60 4.22
C GLY A 40 -1.60 -13.33 2.71
N THR A 41 -2.43 -12.38 2.28
CA THR A 41 -2.47 -11.88 0.89
C THR A 41 -1.70 -10.57 0.74
N LEU A 42 -1.77 -9.70 1.75
CA LEU A 42 -1.13 -8.39 1.71
C LEU A 42 0.40 -8.49 1.66
N TYR A 43 1.03 -9.21 2.58
CA TYR A 43 2.49 -9.18 2.68
C TYR A 43 3.20 -9.78 1.45
N PRO A 44 2.74 -10.92 0.88
CA PRO A 44 3.29 -11.41 -0.38
C PRO A 44 3.03 -10.49 -1.57
N LEU A 45 2.01 -9.63 -1.52
CA LEU A 45 1.80 -8.58 -2.52
C LEU A 45 2.80 -7.44 -2.34
N LEU A 46 2.97 -6.92 -1.12
CA LEU A 46 3.91 -5.83 -0.82
C LEU A 46 5.35 -6.21 -1.20
N ILE A 47 5.80 -7.41 -0.82
CA ILE A 47 7.13 -7.95 -1.16
C ILE A 47 7.33 -7.97 -2.68
N ARG A 48 6.33 -8.39 -3.44
CA ARG A 48 6.44 -8.43 -4.92
C ARG A 48 6.48 -7.02 -5.53
N LEU A 49 5.67 -6.09 -5.03
CA LEU A 49 5.67 -4.72 -5.53
C LEU A 49 6.97 -3.99 -5.20
N GLU A 50 7.53 -4.23 -4.01
CA GLU A 50 8.86 -3.74 -3.62
C GLU A 50 9.96 -4.34 -4.50
N ALA A 51 9.98 -5.66 -4.68
CA ALA A 51 10.97 -6.33 -5.54
C ALA A 51 10.88 -5.88 -7.02
N GLN A 52 9.72 -5.39 -7.45
CA GLN A 52 9.51 -4.80 -8.78
C GLN A 52 9.83 -3.31 -8.85
N GLY A 53 10.27 -2.69 -7.75
CA GLY A 53 10.64 -1.28 -7.68
C GLY A 53 9.45 -0.31 -7.64
N TYR A 54 8.23 -0.80 -7.36
CA TYR A 54 7.04 0.05 -7.22
C TYR A 54 6.86 0.61 -5.81
N LEU A 55 7.47 -0.03 -4.81
CA LEU A 55 7.45 0.42 -3.43
C LEU A 55 8.86 0.67 -2.91
N GLN A 56 8.96 1.67 -2.04
CA GLN A 56 10.02 1.73 -1.05
C GLN A 56 9.48 1.15 0.26
N ALA A 57 10.32 0.39 0.95
CA ALA A 57 10.03 -0.12 2.27
C ALA A 57 11.15 0.26 3.24
N GLU A 58 10.79 0.62 4.47
CA GLU A 58 11.76 0.86 5.53
C GLU A 58 11.23 0.34 6.87
N TRP A 59 12.15 0.01 7.77
CA TRP A 59 11.81 -0.27 9.16
C TRP A 59 11.75 1.04 9.93
N GLN A 60 10.58 1.37 10.45
CA GLN A 60 10.40 2.53 11.34
C GLN A 60 10.39 2.08 12.79
N GLN A 61 11.13 2.82 13.62
CA GLN A 61 11.03 2.66 15.06
C GLN A 61 9.68 3.19 15.54
N PRO A 62 9.05 2.55 16.53
CA PRO A 62 7.82 3.07 17.11
C PRO A 62 8.10 4.35 17.89
N THR A 63 7.15 5.29 17.81
CA THR A 63 7.17 6.55 18.56
C THR A 63 7.01 6.35 20.07
N GLU A 64 6.34 5.27 20.50
CA GLU A 64 6.21 4.88 21.90
C GLU A 64 7.09 3.66 22.21
N GLY A 65 7.90 3.78 23.26
CA GLY A 65 8.84 2.73 23.69
C GLY A 65 8.16 1.38 23.96
N GLY A 66 8.83 0.30 23.57
CA GLY A 66 8.41 -1.08 23.88
C GLY A 66 7.68 -1.84 22.76
N ARG A 67 7.41 -1.20 21.61
CA ARG A 67 6.88 -1.91 20.43
C ARG A 67 8.03 -2.33 19.50
N PRO A 68 7.88 -3.43 18.74
CA PRO A 68 8.86 -3.79 17.71
C PRO A 68 8.80 -2.79 16.56
N PRO A 69 9.92 -2.59 15.84
CA PRO A 69 9.95 -1.86 14.57
C PRO A 69 8.88 -2.38 13.60
N ARG A 70 8.34 -1.50 12.76
CA ARG A 70 7.30 -1.85 11.79
C ARG A 70 7.75 -1.48 10.40
N HIS A 71 7.45 -2.35 9.43
CA HIS A 71 7.62 -2.00 8.02
C HIS A 71 6.63 -0.89 7.63
N ALA A 72 7.20 0.16 7.07
CA ALA A 72 6.52 1.26 6.42
C ALA A 72 6.76 1.16 4.91
N TYR A 73 5.74 1.49 4.12
CA TYR A 73 5.77 1.43 2.66
C TYR A 73 5.33 2.76 2.07
N ARG A 74 5.93 3.15 0.95
CA ARG A 74 5.47 4.27 0.13
C ARG A 74 5.65 3.97 -1.36
N LEU A 75 4.88 4.62 -2.22
CA LEU A 75 5.05 4.47 -3.67
C LEU A 75 6.37 5.10 -4.12
N THR A 76 7.05 4.45 -5.05
CA THR A 76 8.06 5.10 -5.89
C THR A 76 7.38 5.88 -7.02
N ALA A 77 8.15 6.65 -7.80
CA ALA A 77 7.63 7.31 -9.00
C ALA A 77 6.99 6.32 -9.99
N SER A 78 7.58 5.14 -10.19
CA SER A 78 6.99 4.08 -11.02
C SER A 78 5.74 3.47 -10.38
N GLY A 79 5.73 3.32 -9.04
CA GLY A 79 4.56 2.88 -8.28
C GLY A 79 3.37 3.82 -8.41
N VAL A 80 3.61 5.14 -8.40
CA VAL A 80 2.57 6.17 -8.65
C VAL A 80 1.98 6.02 -10.04
N GLN A 81 2.82 5.84 -11.07
CA GLN A 81 2.35 5.62 -12.44
C GLN A 81 1.51 4.33 -12.53
N LEU A 82 1.98 3.24 -11.91
CA LEU A 82 1.26 1.97 -11.87
C LEU A 82 -0.11 2.10 -11.21
N ALA A 83 -0.17 2.77 -10.05
CA ALA A 83 -1.41 2.99 -9.30
C ALA A 83 -2.43 3.80 -10.11
N ARG A 84 -1.98 4.89 -10.75
CA ARG A 84 -2.83 5.74 -11.62
C ARG A 84 -3.36 5.00 -12.84
N ALA A 85 -2.54 4.14 -13.44
CA ALA A 85 -2.93 3.32 -14.60
C ALA A 85 -3.90 2.18 -14.22
N ASN A 86 -3.99 1.81 -12.93
CA ASN A 86 -4.77 0.67 -12.45
C ASN A 86 -5.69 1.08 -11.28
N PRO A 87 -6.64 1.99 -11.50
CA PRO A 87 -7.54 2.42 -10.44
C PRO A 87 -8.39 1.24 -9.92
N PRO A 88 -8.88 1.32 -8.68
CA PRO A 88 -9.87 0.36 -8.19
C PRO A 88 -11.13 0.42 -9.06
N GLY A 89 -11.82 -0.71 -9.21
CA GLY A 89 -13.07 -0.76 -9.99
C GLY A 89 -14.14 0.18 -9.43
N GLN A 90 -15.08 0.63 -10.27
CA GLN A 90 -16.03 1.73 -9.99
C GLN A 90 -16.92 1.60 -8.74
N GLY A 91 -16.95 0.44 -8.05
CA GLY A 91 -17.66 0.24 -6.78
C GLY A 91 -16.78 0.15 -5.53
N ALA A 92 -15.45 0.17 -5.68
CA ALA A 92 -14.51 -0.05 -4.60
C ALA A 92 -13.75 1.24 -4.29
N LYS A 93 -14.47 2.24 -3.75
CA LYS A 93 -13.76 3.35 -3.10
C LYS A 93 -13.11 2.80 -1.84
N PRO A 94 -11.78 2.92 -1.65
CA PRO A 94 -11.22 2.65 -0.33
C PRO A 94 -11.99 3.52 0.67
N ALA A 95 -12.29 2.99 1.85
CA ALA A 95 -13.02 3.68 2.90
C ALA A 95 -12.15 4.81 3.49
N LEU A 96 -11.85 5.80 2.66
CA LEU A 96 -11.00 6.93 2.95
C LEU A 96 -11.86 8.18 2.96
N ARG A 97 -12.57 8.35 4.08
CA ARG A 97 -12.85 9.69 4.58
C ARG A 97 -11.87 9.96 5.71
N ARG A 98 -10.84 10.74 5.37
CA ARG A 98 -10.11 11.71 6.20
C ARG A 98 -10.06 11.35 7.69
N ARG A 99 -8.93 10.81 8.13
CA ARG A 99 -8.45 11.07 9.49
C ARG A 99 -7.21 11.93 9.39
N GLU A 100 -7.44 13.22 9.59
CA GLU A 100 -6.42 14.16 10.04
C GLU A 100 -5.88 13.61 11.35
N ALA A 101 -4.72 12.95 11.32
CA ALA A 101 -3.90 12.78 12.50
C ALA A 101 -2.98 14.01 12.55
N THR A 102 -3.53 15.06 13.14
CA THR A 102 -2.82 16.21 13.69
C THR A 102 -1.77 15.72 14.69
N ILE A 103 -0.56 16.30 14.55
CA ILE A 103 0.47 16.67 15.54
C ILE A 103 0.39 15.99 16.90
#